data_AF-A0A7R9VT63-F1
#
_entry.id   AF-A0A7R9VT63-F1
#
_cell.length_a   1.000
_cell.length_b   1.000
_cell.length_c   1.000
_cell.angle_alpha   90.00
_cell.angle_beta   90.00
_cell.angle_gamma   90.00
#
_symmetry.space_group_name_H-M   'P 1'
#
loop_
_entity.id
_entity.type
_entity.pdbx_description
1 polymer ?
#
loop_
_entity_poly.entity_id
_entity_poly.type
_entity_poly.pdbx_seq_one_letter_code
_entity_poly.pdbx_strand_id
1 'polypeptide(L)'
;DDSASSATVDSFRTYEAGGLLQQVRPPVRKSYSSLSQTLESTPVPQMLRGEDWEHGVGIDVHLSTSAALDFYEVEGRWPGIHSKDDAAKLLELAEKISDSRKDIEGACYAQKISWGFPSGESRDLDKRRVRTYARLFGCELTGLTSFLGGAAAQEVLKKTGKFTPINGWIHHDELCLTGASPSEDEDDNDGFEESNVTPLFGSRFDHQISILGKDFQSKAADARVFLVGCGA
;
A
#
# COMPACT_ATOMS: atom_id res chain seq x y z
N ASP A 1 -25.22 14.42 -14.34
CA ASP A 1 -26.22 15.50 -14.34
C ASP A 1 -26.51 16.00 -12.94
N ASP A 2 -25.54 16.71 -12.33
CA ASP A 2 -25.85 17.70 -11.31
C ASP A 2 -25.91 19.03 -12.04
N SER A 3 -27.13 19.39 -12.50
CA SER A 3 -27.40 20.73 -12.96
C SER A 3 -27.13 21.67 -11.80
N ALA A 4 -26.05 22.43 -11.89
CA ALA A 4 -25.84 23.59 -11.04
C ALA A 4 -27.13 24.42 -11.09
N SER A 5 -27.91 24.40 -10.02
CA SER A 5 -29.08 25.24 -9.91
C SER A 5 -28.58 26.67 -10.03
N SER A 6 -28.86 27.32 -11.16
CA SER A 6 -28.44 28.70 -11.36
C SER A 6 -29.26 29.53 -10.38
N ALA A 7 -28.69 29.84 -9.22
CA ALA A 7 -29.26 30.78 -8.29
C ALA A 7 -29.50 32.09 -9.05
N THR A 8 -30.75 32.47 -9.24
CA THR A 8 -31.10 33.71 -9.93
C THR A 8 -30.74 34.88 -9.03
N VAL A 9 -30.12 35.91 -9.64
CA VAL A 9 -29.72 37.13 -8.93
C VAL A 9 -30.80 38.21 -9.02
N ASP A 10 -32.03 37.85 -9.41
CA ASP A 10 -33.16 38.77 -9.62
C ASP A 10 -33.62 39.48 -8.34
N SER A 11 -33.23 38.96 -7.18
CA SER A 11 -33.42 39.60 -5.87
C SER A 11 -32.44 40.75 -5.60
N PHE A 12 -31.39 40.90 -6.42
CA PHE A 12 -30.41 41.97 -6.34
C PHE A 12 -30.66 43.04 -7.40
N ARG A 13 -30.17 44.26 -7.14
CA ARG A 13 -30.19 45.35 -8.13
C ARG A 13 -29.38 45.00 -9.38
N THR A 14 -29.72 45.63 -10.51
CA THR A 14 -28.94 45.50 -11.75
C THR A 14 -27.48 45.84 -11.50
N TYR A 15 -26.58 45.01 -12.03
CA TYR A 15 -25.14 45.19 -11.91
C TYR A 15 -24.70 46.54 -12.50
N GLU A 16 -23.89 47.29 -11.75
CA GLU A 16 -23.40 48.61 -12.16
C GLU A 16 -21.95 48.53 -12.67
N ALA A 17 -20.98 48.19 -11.81
CA ALA A 17 -19.58 47.92 -12.17
C ALA A 17 -18.79 47.35 -10.97
N GLY A 18 -17.64 46.73 -11.23
CA GLY A 18 -16.73 46.21 -10.20
C GLY A 18 -17.23 44.95 -9.48
N GLY A 19 -16.49 44.51 -8.46
CA GLY A 19 -16.83 43.35 -7.63
C GLY A 19 -15.66 42.38 -7.47
N LEU A 20 -15.48 41.87 -6.25
CA LEU A 20 -14.50 40.85 -5.94
C LEU A 20 -15.23 39.60 -5.44
N LEU A 21 -14.86 38.45 -5.99
CA LEU A 21 -15.36 37.17 -5.53
C LEU A 21 -14.29 36.52 -4.64
N GLN A 22 -14.71 36.02 -3.49
CA GLN A 22 -13.87 35.23 -2.60
C GLN A 22 -14.46 33.83 -2.47
N GLN A 23 -13.65 32.81 -2.72
CA GLN A 23 -14.06 31.43 -2.51
C GLN A 23 -14.25 31.15 -1.02
N VAL A 24 -15.42 30.63 -0.65
CA VAL A 24 -15.70 30.09 0.68
C VAL A 24 -15.70 28.56 0.58
N ARG A 25 -14.95 27.88 1.45
CA ARG A 25 -14.92 26.41 1.51
C ARG A 25 -15.82 25.92 2.65
N PRO A 26 -17.00 25.34 2.36
CA PRO A 26 -17.87 24.82 3.39
C PRO A 26 -17.26 23.58 4.08
N PRO A 27 -17.60 23.30 5.35
CA PRO A 27 -17.22 22.06 6.01
C PRO A 27 -17.82 20.84 5.30
N VAL A 28 -16.99 19.84 5.01
CA VAL A 28 -17.43 18.55 4.43
C VAL A 28 -17.45 17.50 5.53
N ARG A 29 -18.61 16.87 5.75
CA ARG A 29 -18.73 15.75 6.68
C ARG A 29 -18.27 14.47 5.98
N LYS A 30 -17.36 13.72 6.62
CA LYS A 30 -16.92 12.39 6.18
C LYS A 30 -17.33 11.33 7.18
N SER A 31 -17.78 10.19 6.68
CA SER A 31 -18.09 8.98 7.44
C SER A 31 -17.13 7.86 7.06
N TYR A 32 -16.77 7.03 8.03
CA TYR A 32 -15.81 5.94 7.85
C TYR A 32 -16.43 4.63 8.31
N SER A 33 -16.15 3.55 7.59
CA SER A 33 -16.55 2.19 7.93
C SER A 33 -15.55 1.55 8.90
N SER A 34 -15.93 0.42 9.51
CA SER A 34 -15.04 -0.31 10.41
C SER A 34 -13.90 -1.01 9.66
N LEU A 35 -12.81 -1.31 10.36
CA LEU A 35 -11.66 -2.01 9.77
C LEU A 35 -12.07 -3.33 9.13
N SER A 36 -12.80 -4.19 9.86
CA SER A 36 -13.29 -5.48 9.36
C SER A 36 -14.12 -5.33 8.09
N GLN A 37 -15.04 -4.36 8.05
CA GLN A 37 -15.83 -4.12 6.86
C GLN A 37 -14.94 -3.69 5.68
N THR A 38 -14.03 -2.74 5.88
CA THR A 38 -13.16 -2.24 4.80
C THR A 38 -12.10 -3.24 4.35
N LEU A 39 -11.72 -4.22 5.18
CA LEU A 39 -10.78 -5.28 4.82
C LEU A 39 -11.37 -6.26 3.79
N GLU A 40 -12.70 -6.38 3.78
CA GLU A 40 -13.43 -7.17 2.78
C GLU A 40 -13.90 -6.27 1.64
N SER A 41 -14.56 -5.15 1.95
CA SER A 41 -15.30 -4.31 1.00
C SER A 41 -14.52 -3.12 0.42
N THR A 42 -13.29 -3.37 -0.04
CA THR A 42 -12.48 -2.38 -0.78
C THR A 42 -12.11 -2.95 -2.17
N PRO A 43 -12.96 -2.76 -3.21
CA PRO A 43 -12.75 -3.36 -4.53
C PRO A 43 -11.44 -2.94 -5.20
N VAL A 44 -11.07 -1.67 -5.05
CA VAL A 44 -9.85 -1.09 -5.62
C VAL A 44 -9.07 -0.41 -4.50
N PRO A 45 -8.28 -1.16 -3.72
CA PRO A 45 -7.49 -0.59 -2.63
C PRO A 45 -6.50 0.45 -3.18
N GLN A 46 -6.48 1.62 -2.55
CA GLN A 46 -5.64 2.72 -2.99
C GLN A 46 -4.16 2.37 -2.82
N MET A 47 -3.36 2.63 -3.85
CA MET A 47 -1.89 2.68 -3.74
C MET A 47 -1.43 4.12 -3.62
N LEU A 48 -0.28 4.33 -2.98
CA LEU A 48 0.37 5.64 -2.91
C LEU A 48 0.83 6.15 -4.28
N ARG A 49 1.27 5.23 -5.14
CA ARG A 49 1.61 5.51 -6.54
C ARG A 49 0.33 5.38 -7.38
N GLY A 50 0.00 6.44 -8.12
CA GLY A 50 -1.21 6.50 -8.94
C GLY A 50 -1.23 5.41 -10.02
N GLU A 51 -0.11 5.19 -10.70
CA GLU A 51 0.01 4.15 -11.72
C GLU A 51 -0.24 2.75 -11.16
N ASP A 52 0.32 2.42 -9.99
CA ASP A 52 0.08 1.12 -9.33
C ASP A 52 -1.38 0.94 -8.91
N TRP A 53 -2.03 2.03 -8.48
CA TRP A 53 -3.47 2.03 -8.16
C TRP A 53 -4.31 1.79 -9.42
N GLU A 54 -3.98 2.47 -10.52
CA GLU A 54 -4.70 2.36 -11.79
C GLU A 54 -4.61 0.95 -12.41
N HIS A 55 -3.51 0.24 -12.17
CA HIS A 55 -3.30 -1.15 -12.59
C HIS A 55 -3.78 -2.20 -11.55
N GLY A 56 -4.27 -1.76 -10.38
CA GLY A 56 -4.84 -2.66 -9.38
C GLY A 56 -3.82 -3.45 -8.55
N VAL A 57 -2.58 -2.97 -8.44
CA VAL A 57 -1.54 -3.58 -7.60
C VAL A 57 -1.97 -3.63 -6.12
N GLY A 58 -2.75 -2.64 -5.67
CA GLY A 58 -3.27 -2.58 -4.31
C GLY A 58 -4.10 -3.80 -3.91
N ILE A 59 -4.68 -4.54 -4.86
CA ILE A 59 -5.43 -5.76 -4.59
C ILE A 59 -4.50 -6.84 -4.01
N ASP A 60 -3.34 -7.07 -4.63
CA ASP A 60 -2.40 -8.11 -4.18
C ASP A 60 -1.86 -7.79 -2.78
N VAL A 61 -1.55 -6.52 -2.51
CA VAL A 61 -1.09 -6.05 -1.19
C VAL A 61 -2.18 -6.18 -0.13
N HIS A 62 -3.42 -5.81 -0.46
CA HIS A 62 -4.56 -5.88 0.46
C HIS A 62 -4.95 -7.34 0.79
N LEU A 63 -4.91 -8.23 -0.21
CA LEU A 63 -5.11 -9.65 -0.01
C LEU A 63 -3.97 -10.29 0.78
N SER A 64 -2.72 -9.87 0.54
CA SER A 64 -1.57 -10.31 1.37
C SER A 64 -1.73 -9.90 2.84
N THR A 65 -2.26 -8.70 3.09
CA THR A 65 -2.58 -8.23 4.45
C THR A 65 -3.66 -9.10 5.10
N SER A 66 -4.73 -9.42 4.37
CA SER A 66 -5.78 -10.32 4.86
C SER A 66 -5.23 -11.73 5.14
N ALA A 67 -4.45 -12.29 4.21
CA ALA A 67 -3.84 -13.61 4.34
C ALA A 67 -2.86 -13.71 5.51
N ALA A 68 -2.13 -12.63 5.84
CA ALA A 68 -1.26 -12.61 7.01
C ALA A 68 -2.04 -12.69 8.33
N LEU A 69 -3.22 -12.08 8.40
CA LEU A 69 -4.09 -12.18 9.57
C LEU A 69 -4.60 -13.62 9.73
N ASP A 70 -5.11 -14.22 8.66
CA ASP A 70 -5.54 -15.64 8.65
C ASP A 70 -4.37 -16.59 8.97
N PHE A 71 -3.17 -16.30 8.48
CA PHE A 71 -1.96 -17.07 8.77
C PHE A 71 -1.66 -17.08 10.27
N TYR A 72 -1.76 -15.91 10.93
CA TYR A 72 -1.55 -15.81 12.38
C TYR A 72 -2.60 -16.60 13.16
N GLU A 73 -3.86 -16.59 12.73
CA GLU A 73 -4.93 -17.38 13.36
C GLU A 73 -4.68 -18.89 13.25
N VAL A 74 -4.14 -19.37 12.13
CA VAL A 74 -3.88 -20.80 11.89
C VAL A 74 -2.59 -21.27 12.56
N GLU A 75 -1.49 -20.54 12.39
CA GLU A 75 -0.15 -20.97 12.82
C GLU A 75 0.22 -20.46 14.23
N GLY A 76 -0.51 -19.49 14.77
CA GLY A 76 -0.22 -18.87 16.07
C GLY A 76 1.06 -18.03 16.08
N ARG A 77 1.61 -17.71 14.90
CA ARG A 77 2.83 -16.90 14.69
C ARG A 77 2.76 -16.17 13.35
N TRP A 78 3.61 -15.19 13.17
CA TRP A 78 3.79 -14.53 11.88
C TRP A 78 4.72 -15.32 10.95
N PRO A 79 4.68 -15.06 9.62
CA PRO A 79 5.61 -15.66 8.66
C PRO A 79 7.08 -15.39 9.04
N GLY A 80 7.91 -16.42 8.95
CA GLY A 80 9.35 -16.32 9.22
C GLY A 80 10.10 -15.59 8.12
N ILE A 81 11.12 -14.82 8.49
CA ILE A 81 11.96 -14.10 7.53
C ILE A 81 12.62 -15.09 6.56
N HIS A 82 12.48 -14.83 5.26
CA HIS A 82 12.96 -15.67 4.15
C HIS A 82 12.46 -17.12 4.10
N SER A 83 11.47 -17.51 4.92
CA SER A 83 10.87 -18.84 4.93
C SER A 83 10.06 -19.10 3.65
N LYS A 84 10.50 -20.06 2.83
CA LYS A 84 9.80 -20.45 1.60
C LYS A 84 8.48 -21.18 1.89
N ASP A 85 8.47 -22.02 2.92
CA ASP A 85 7.28 -22.78 3.32
C ASP A 85 6.17 -21.84 3.83
N ASP A 86 6.51 -20.84 4.63
CA ASP A 86 5.54 -19.86 5.11
C ASP A 86 5.02 -18.98 3.97
N ALA A 87 5.88 -18.64 3.01
CA ALA A 87 5.49 -17.89 1.82
C ALA A 87 4.53 -18.66 0.91
N ALA A 88 4.73 -19.97 0.75
CA ALA A 88 3.80 -20.84 0.04
C ALA A 88 2.44 -20.92 0.75
N LYS A 89 2.43 -21.11 2.07
CA LYS A 89 1.19 -21.12 2.87
C LYS A 89 0.42 -19.80 2.79
N LEU A 90 1.11 -18.66 2.88
CA LEU A 90 0.46 -17.34 2.79
C LEU A 90 -0.14 -17.12 1.40
N LEU A 91 0.53 -17.57 0.34
CA LEU A 91 -0.01 -17.52 -1.02
C LEU A 91 -1.30 -18.36 -1.15
N GLU A 92 -1.32 -19.59 -0.65
CA GLU A 92 -2.52 -20.44 -0.65
C GLU A 92 -3.68 -19.79 0.11
N LEU A 93 -3.40 -19.15 1.26
CA LEU A 93 -4.41 -18.40 2.01
C LEU A 93 -4.93 -17.20 1.21
N ALA A 94 -4.05 -16.43 0.55
CA ALA A 94 -4.45 -15.29 -0.27
C ALA A 94 -5.32 -15.71 -1.46
N GLU A 95 -4.98 -16.81 -2.13
CA GLU A 95 -5.77 -17.39 -3.22
C GLU A 95 -7.15 -17.84 -2.72
N LYS A 96 -7.21 -18.53 -1.58
CA LYS A 96 -8.49 -18.94 -0.95
C LYS A 96 -9.36 -17.75 -0.57
N ILE A 97 -8.78 -16.69 -0.01
CA ILE A 97 -9.50 -15.46 0.34
C ILE A 97 -10.05 -14.82 -0.93
N SER A 98 -9.23 -14.70 -1.98
CA SER A 98 -9.66 -14.20 -3.28
C SER A 98 -10.86 -15.00 -3.82
N ASP A 99 -10.76 -16.33 -3.83
CA ASP A 99 -11.83 -17.22 -4.32
C ASP A 99 -13.13 -17.07 -3.56
N SER A 100 -13.08 -16.99 -2.23
CA SER A 100 -14.28 -16.82 -1.40
C SER A 100 -14.97 -15.46 -1.57
N ARG A 101 -14.23 -14.43 -1.99
CA ARG A 101 -14.72 -13.05 -2.16
C ARG A 101 -15.19 -12.72 -3.57
N LYS A 102 -14.90 -13.57 -4.57
CA LYS A 102 -15.27 -13.36 -5.99
C LYS A 102 -16.76 -13.07 -6.20
N ASP A 103 -17.62 -13.78 -5.46
CA ASP A 103 -19.08 -13.68 -5.62
C ASP A 103 -19.73 -12.60 -4.73
N ILE A 104 -18.94 -11.90 -3.90
CA ILE A 104 -19.44 -10.88 -2.98
C ILE A 104 -19.33 -9.51 -3.62
N GLU A 105 -20.47 -8.84 -3.80
CA GLU A 105 -20.51 -7.49 -4.37
C GLU A 105 -19.71 -6.51 -3.51
N GLY A 106 -18.79 -5.80 -4.17
CA GLY A 106 -17.95 -4.80 -3.51
C GLY A 106 -16.77 -5.38 -2.71
N ALA A 107 -16.54 -6.70 -2.74
CA ALA A 107 -15.40 -7.30 -2.06
C ALA A 107 -14.09 -7.14 -2.86
N CYS A 108 -12.97 -7.18 -2.13
CA CYS A 108 -11.64 -7.24 -2.72
C CYS A 108 -11.29 -8.69 -3.07
N TYR A 109 -11.10 -8.97 -4.35
CA TYR A 109 -10.59 -10.23 -4.88
C TYR A 109 -9.68 -9.95 -6.08
N ALA A 110 -8.91 -10.95 -6.50
CA ALA A 110 -7.98 -10.85 -7.63
C ALA A 110 -8.75 -10.67 -8.95
N GLN A 111 -8.92 -9.42 -9.36
CA GLN A 111 -9.58 -9.03 -10.61
C GLN A 111 -8.73 -8.04 -11.40
N LYS A 112 -8.99 -7.95 -12.70
CA LYS A 112 -8.33 -6.95 -13.56
C LYS A 112 -8.89 -5.56 -13.27
N ILE A 113 -7.97 -4.61 -13.07
CA ILE A 113 -8.28 -3.19 -12.94
C ILE A 113 -7.69 -2.47 -14.15
N SER A 114 -8.45 -1.53 -14.70
CA SER A 114 -7.98 -0.63 -15.75
C SER A 114 -8.39 0.79 -15.39
N TRP A 115 -7.42 1.70 -15.31
CA TRP A 115 -7.63 3.10 -14.93
C TRP A 115 -8.37 3.27 -13.60
N GLY A 116 -8.12 2.36 -12.64
CA GLY A 116 -8.76 2.38 -11.32
C GLY A 116 -10.20 1.84 -11.29
N PHE A 117 -10.68 1.26 -12.38
CA PHE A 117 -12.00 0.63 -12.46
C PHE A 117 -11.90 -0.90 -12.54
N PRO A 118 -12.67 -1.64 -11.72
CA PRO A 118 -12.72 -3.09 -11.78
C PRO A 118 -13.49 -3.56 -13.01
N SER A 119 -12.91 -4.50 -13.77
CA SER A 119 -13.61 -5.12 -14.91
C SER A 119 -14.53 -6.26 -14.51
N GLY A 120 -14.37 -6.81 -13.29
CA GLY A 120 -15.03 -8.03 -12.84
C GLY A 120 -14.44 -9.32 -13.41
N GLU A 121 -13.45 -9.24 -14.29
CA GLU A 121 -12.72 -10.41 -14.78
C GLU A 121 -11.68 -10.85 -13.75
N SER A 122 -11.75 -12.11 -13.32
CA SER A 122 -10.73 -12.70 -12.46
C SER A 122 -9.34 -12.68 -13.13
N ARG A 123 -8.31 -12.48 -12.31
CA ARG A 123 -6.90 -12.66 -12.70
C ARG A 123 -6.19 -13.47 -11.62
N ASP A 124 -5.01 -13.96 -11.96
CA ASP A 124 -4.12 -14.56 -10.97
C ASP A 124 -3.49 -13.48 -10.08
N LEU A 125 -3.20 -13.85 -8.84
CA LEU A 125 -2.43 -13.01 -7.92
C LEU A 125 -0.99 -12.86 -8.40
N ASP A 126 -0.39 -11.72 -8.11
CA ASP A 126 1.05 -11.53 -8.28
C ASP A 126 1.79 -12.38 -7.22
N LYS A 127 2.03 -13.65 -7.55
CA LYS A 127 2.65 -14.65 -6.65
C LYS A 127 3.98 -14.14 -6.09
N ARG A 128 4.78 -13.45 -6.91
CA ARG A 128 6.05 -12.88 -6.50
C ARG A 128 5.85 -11.86 -5.39
N ARG A 129 4.88 -10.96 -5.54
CA ARG A 129 4.56 -9.94 -4.52
C ARG A 129 4.08 -10.56 -3.22
N VAL A 130 3.16 -11.51 -3.28
CA VAL A 130 2.62 -12.19 -2.09
C VAL A 130 3.72 -12.97 -1.36
N ARG A 131 4.57 -13.70 -2.08
CA ARG A 131 5.71 -14.42 -1.49
C ARG A 131 6.74 -13.47 -0.89
N THR A 132 7.07 -12.38 -1.58
CA THR A 132 8.00 -11.35 -1.07
C THR A 132 7.46 -10.71 0.20
N TYR A 133 6.16 -10.38 0.22
CA TYR A 133 5.47 -9.87 1.40
C TYR A 133 5.60 -10.84 2.58
N ALA A 134 5.37 -12.13 2.38
CA ALA A 134 5.50 -13.15 3.43
C ALA A 134 6.96 -13.27 3.93
N ARG A 135 7.93 -13.37 3.02
CA ARG A 135 9.36 -13.53 3.35
C ARG A 135 9.94 -12.32 4.08
N LEU A 136 9.37 -11.12 3.88
CA LEU A 136 9.82 -9.89 4.52
C LEU A 136 8.87 -9.37 5.60
N PHE A 137 7.83 -10.12 5.97
CA PHE A 137 6.76 -9.65 6.86
C PHE A 137 7.29 -9.07 8.19
N GLY A 138 8.26 -9.74 8.81
CA GLY A 138 8.87 -9.31 10.07
C GLY A 138 10.00 -8.30 9.93
N CYS A 139 10.35 -7.86 8.71
CA CYS A 139 11.48 -6.96 8.49
C CYS A 139 11.07 -5.49 8.66
N GLU A 140 11.97 -4.70 9.25
CA GLU A 140 11.79 -3.26 9.45
C GLU A 140 12.84 -2.47 8.66
N LEU A 141 12.39 -1.49 7.88
CA LEU A 141 13.27 -0.59 7.14
C LEU A 141 13.09 0.85 7.63
N THR A 142 14.14 1.42 8.22
CA THR A 142 14.07 2.75 8.87
C THR A 142 13.56 3.86 7.94
N GLY A 143 13.91 3.82 6.65
CA GLY A 143 13.41 4.77 5.66
C GLY A 143 11.89 4.71 5.50
N LEU A 144 11.34 3.49 5.39
CA LEU A 144 9.90 3.26 5.29
C LEU A 144 9.19 3.60 6.61
N THR A 145 9.77 3.25 7.76
CA THR A 145 9.23 3.62 9.08
C THR A 145 9.15 5.15 9.24
N SER A 146 10.17 5.88 8.78
CA SER A 146 10.18 7.35 8.84
C SER A 146 9.10 7.96 7.96
N PHE A 147 8.92 7.43 6.75
CA PHE A 147 7.87 7.84 5.82
C PHE A 147 6.47 7.59 6.39
N LEU A 148 6.18 6.35 6.80
CA LEU A 148 4.88 5.97 7.37
C LEU A 148 4.60 6.70 8.69
N GLY A 149 5.63 6.90 9.52
CA GLY A 149 5.52 7.66 10.76
C GLY A 149 5.10 9.11 10.52
N GLY A 150 5.68 9.77 9.52
CA GLY A 150 5.28 11.12 9.11
C GLY A 150 3.85 11.17 8.56
N ALA A 151 3.48 10.21 7.69
CA ALA A 151 2.13 10.12 7.15
C ALA A 151 1.08 9.89 8.25
N ALA A 152 1.32 8.95 9.17
CA ALA A 152 0.45 8.65 10.30
C ALA A 152 0.32 9.85 11.26
N ALA A 153 1.44 10.52 11.57
CA ALA A 153 1.43 11.74 12.39
C ALA A 153 0.56 12.84 11.76
N GLN A 154 0.62 12.99 10.44
CA GLN A 154 -0.24 13.93 9.73
C GLN A 154 -1.72 13.53 9.81
N GLU A 155 -2.07 12.25 9.64
CA GLU A 155 -3.47 11.78 9.79
C GLU A 155 -4.04 12.07 11.19
N VAL A 156 -3.22 11.95 12.25
CA VAL A 156 -3.63 12.33 13.60
C VAL A 156 -4.00 13.82 13.67
N LEU A 157 -3.24 14.70 13.02
CA LEU A 157 -3.55 16.14 12.96
C LEU A 157 -4.81 16.44 12.14
N LYS A 158 -5.12 15.64 11.12
CA LYS A 158 -6.33 15.85 10.30
C LYS A 158 -7.63 15.67 11.07
N LYS A 159 -7.59 15.00 12.23
CA LYS A 159 -8.71 14.92 13.18
C LYS A 159 -9.19 16.31 13.67
N THR A 160 -8.35 17.33 13.58
CA THR A 160 -8.72 18.73 13.88
C THR A 160 -9.73 19.34 12.89
N GLY A 161 -10.04 18.65 11.79
CA GLY A 161 -10.89 19.14 10.71
C GLY A 161 -10.14 19.94 9.64
N LYS A 162 -8.80 20.01 9.74
CA LYS A 162 -7.93 20.64 8.74
C LYS A 162 -7.30 19.56 7.85
N PHE A 163 -7.38 19.77 6.54
CA PHE A 163 -7.01 18.82 5.48
C PHE A 163 -7.93 17.59 5.40
N THR A 164 -7.84 16.90 4.26
CA THR A 164 -8.67 15.73 3.93
C THR A 164 -7.99 14.46 4.45
N PRO A 165 -8.60 13.71 5.39
CA PRO A 165 -8.04 12.44 5.85
C PRO A 165 -8.12 11.37 4.76
N ILE A 166 -7.19 10.41 4.86
CA ILE A 166 -7.15 9.20 4.03
C ILE A 166 -8.48 8.46 4.19
N ASN A 167 -8.99 7.89 3.09
CA ASN A 167 -10.29 7.24 3.08
C ASN A 167 -10.14 5.72 3.25
N GLY A 168 -9.87 5.27 4.47
CA GLY A 168 -9.68 3.86 4.78
C GLY A 168 -8.23 3.43 4.53
N TRP A 169 -7.95 2.84 3.37
CA TRP A 169 -6.67 2.21 3.06
C TRP A 169 -5.81 3.07 2.14
N ILE A 170 -4.51 3.10 2.40
CA ILE A 170 -3.48 3.48 1.44
C ILE A 170 -2.34 2.48 1.55
N HIS A 171 -2.04 1.80 0.45
CA HIS A 171 -0.99 0.80 0.39
C HIS A 171 0.26 1.38 -0.27
N HIS A 172 1.40 0.85 0.12
CA HIS A 172 2.68 1.20 -0.48
C HIS A 172 3.60 0.00 -0.37
N ASP A 173 4.22 -0.38 -1.48
CA ASP A 173 5.29 -1.33 -1.52
C ASP A 173 6.38 -0.86 -2.49
N GLU A 174 7.58 -1.42 -2.31
CA GLU A 174 8.76 -1.08 -3.09
C GLU A 174 9.52 -2.36 -3.45
N LEU A 175 8.90 -3.21 -4.28
CA LEU A 175 9.51 -4.46 -4.73
C LEU A 175 10.83 -4.24 -5.46
N CYS A 176 11.05 -3.06 -6.04
CA CYS A 176 12.31 -2.73 -6.69
C CYS A 176 13.51 -2.75 -5.72
N LEU A 177 13.29 -2.65 -4.41
CA LEU A 177 14.35 -2.72 -3.41
C LEU A 177 14.87 -4.15 -3.21
N THR A 178 14.08 -5.18 -3.52
CA THR A 178 14.42 -6.58 -3.20
C THR A 178 15.27 -7.27 -4.26
N GLY A 179 15.93 -6.52 -5.15
CA GLY A 179 16.73 -7.07 -6.25
C GLY A 179 15.90 -7.80 -7.33
N ALA A 180 14.59 -7.88 -7.15
CA ALA A 180 13.66 -8.52 -8.06
C ALA A 180 13.56 -7.73 -9.37
N SER A 181 14.34 -8.13 -10.37
CA SER A 181 14.13 -7.69 -11.75
C SER A 181 12.82 -8.30 -12.27
N PRO A 182 12.01 -7.58 -13.06
CA PRO A 182 10.96 -8.20 -13.86
C PRO A 182 11.62 -9.01 -14.98
N SER A 183 12.14 -10.20 -14.68
CA SER A 183 12.48 -11.20 -15.71
C SER A 183 11.24 -12.02 -16.02
N GLU A 184 10.99 -12.24 -17.31
CA GLU A 184 9.79 -12.88 -17.86
C GLU A 184 9.68 -14.39 -17.57
N ASP A 185 10.72 -15.03 -17.02
CA ASP A 185 10.90 -16.48 -17.15
C ASP A 185 10.99 -17.32 -15.86
N GLU A 186 10.80 -16.79 -14.65
CA GLU A 186 10.83 -17.66 -13.46
C GLU A 186 9.74 -17.32 -12.45
N ASP A 187 8.68 -18.12 -12.46
CA ASP A 187 7.64 -18.20 -11.42
C ASP A 187 8.22 -18.42 -10.00
N ASP A 188 9.50 -18.79 -9.87
CA ASP A 188 10.18 -19.12 -8.61
C ASP A 188 11.33 -18.17 -8.23
N ASN A 189 11.62 -17.13 -9.02
CA ASN A 189 12.68 -16.18 -8.70
C ASN A 189 12.09 -14.94 -8.00
N ASP A 190 12.12 -14.95 -6.67
CA ASP A 190 11.69 -13.84 -5.85
C ASP A 190 12.74 -12.73 -5.68
N GLY A 191 13.81 -12.77 -6.49
CA GLY A 191 14.84 -11.73 -6.56
C GLY A 191 15.91 -11.81 -5.47
N PHE A 192 15.79 -12.73 -4.51
CA PHE A 192 16.72 -12.84 -3.40
C PHE A 192 17.85 -13.83 -3.68
N GLU A 193 19.08 -13.35 -3.68
CA GLU A 193 20.26 -14.21 -3.59
C GLU A 193 20.44 -14.68 -2.13
N GLU A 194 20.17 -15.96 -1.85
CA GLU A 194 20.11 -16.48 -0.47
C GLU A 194 21.39 -16.24 0.34
N SER A 195 22.57 -16.36 -0.27
CA SER A 195 23.87 -16.08 0.37
C SER A 195 24.02 -14.63 0.82
N ASN A 196 23.36 -13.70 0.10
CA ASN A 196 23.44 -12.26 0.30
C ASN A 196 22.41 -11.78 1.34
N VAL A 197 21.29 -12.48 1.53
CA VAL A 197 20.26 -12.10 2.52
C VAL A 197 20.20 -13.00 3.76
N THR A 198 20.80 -14.20 3.70
CA THR A 198 20.88 -15.16 4.81
C THR A 198 22.26 -15.85 4.89
N PRO A 199 22.65 -16.46 6.02
CA PRO A 199 22.06 -16.28 7.35
C PRO A 199 22.26 -14.85 7.86
N LEU A 200 21.43 -14.47 8.81
CA LEU A 200 21.55 -13.22 9.57
C LEU A 200 22.63 -13.35 10.65
N PHE A 201 23.23 -12.22 11.03
CA PHE A 201 24.41 -12.22 11.92
C PHE A 201 24.07 -11.88 13.38
N GLY A 202 22.81 -11.62 13.70
CA GLY A 202 22.41 -11.07 15.00
C GLY A 202 22.79 -9.60 15.13
N SER A 203 22.84 -8.87 14.02
CA SER A 203 23.23 -7.46 13.98
C SER A 203 22.00 -6.54 13.99
N ARG A 204 22.19 -5.28 14.39
CA ARG A 204 21.14 -4.24 14.27
C ARG A 204 20.73 -3.92 12.83
N PHE A 205 21.45 -4.43 11.82
CA PHE A 205 21.18 -4.21 10.41
C PHE A 205 20.51 -5.41 9.74
N ASP A 206 20.20 -6.47 10.49
CA ASP A 206 19.71 -7.73 9.93
C ASP A 206 18.45 -7.55 9.07
N HIS A 207 17.49 -6.71 9.48
CA HIS A 207 16.30 -6.43 8.67
C HIS A 207 16.62 -5.69 7.36
N GLN A 208 17.56 -4.74 7.39
CA GLN A 208 18.00 -4.04 6.20
C GLN A 208 18.77 -4.99 5.26
N ILE A 209 19.56 -5.90 5.83
CA ILE A 209 20.27 -6.96 5.09
C ILE A 209 19.28 -7.94 4.46
N SER A 210 18.21 -8.35 5.15
CA SER A 210 17.17 -9.20 4.59
C SER A 210 16.50 -8.59 3.34
N ILE A 211 16.39 -7.26 3.30
CA ILE A 211 15.73 -6.55 2.21
C ILE A 211 16.72 -6.21 1.08
N LEU A 212 17.90 -5.66 1.40
CA LEU A 212 18.83 -5.06 0.44
C LEU A 212 20.11 -5.88 0.21
N GLY A 213 20.38 -6.88 1.05
CA GLY A 213 21.56 -7.73 1.00
C GLY A 213 22.78 -7.19 1.77
N LYS A 214 23.68 -8.12 2.12
CA LYS A 214 24.98 -7.86 2.76
C LYS A 214 25.87 -6.97 1.92
N ASP A 215 25.87 -7.16 0.60
CA ASP A 215 26.67 -6.36 -0.32
C ASP A 215 26.26 -4.89 -0.30
N PHE A 216 24.95 -4.62 -0.30
CA PHE A 216 24.44 -3.26 -0.15
C PHE A 216 24.82 -2.67 1.21
N GLN A 217 24.65 -3.44 2.29
CA GLN A 217 24.98 -3.00 3.64
C GLN A 217 26.46 -2.63 3.78
N SER A 218 27.36 -3.41 3.19
CA SER A 218 28.80 -3.14 3.15
C SER A 218 29.10 -1.84 2.39
N LYS A 219 28.53 -1.69 1.19
CA LYS A 219 28.67 -0.45 0.39
C LYS A 219 28.12 0.78 1.12
N ALA A 220 27.00 0.64 1.84
CA ALA A 220 26.41 1.72 2.62
C ALA A 220 27.28 2.12 3.81
N ALA A 221 27.95 1.15 4.45
CA ALA A 221 28.88 1.41 5.55
C ALA A 221 30.14 2.18 5.10
N ASP A 222 30.63 1.91 3.90
CA ASP A 222 31.81 2.56 3.31
C ASP A 222 31.48 3.90 2.59
N ALA A 223 30.20 4.28 2.54
CA ALA A 223 29.77 5.46 1.82
C ALA A 223 30.34 6.76 2.43
N ARG A 224 30.95 7.60 1.59
CA ARG A 224 31.43 8.94 1.97
C ARG A 224 30.40 9.98 1.57
N VAL A 225 29.61 10.44 2.53
CA VAL A 225 28.50 11.36 2.31
C VAL A 225 28.88 12.79 2.73
N PHE A 226 28.70 13.76 1.83
CA PHE A 226 28.75 15.18 2.18
C PHE A 226 27.32 15.72 2.26
N LEU A 227 26.83 15.94 3.48
CA LEU A 227 25.49 16.47 3.74
C LEU A 227 25.56 18.00 3.92
N VAL A 228 24.91 18.75 3.03
CA VAL A 228 24.84 20.21 3.11
C VAL A 228 23.52 20.62 3.76
N GLY A 229 23.60 21.16 4.97
CA GLY A 229 22.45 21.55 5.78
C GLY A 229 22.22 20.60 6.95
N CYS A 230 21.90 21.18 8.12
CA CYS A 230 21.62 20.45 9.36
C CYS A 230 20.27 20.88 9.98
N GLY A 231 19.35 21.32 9.11
CA GLY A 231 17.96 21.63 9.47
C GLY A 231 17.04 20.42 9.30
N ALA A 232 15.74 20.69 9.39
CA ALA A 232 14.70 19.80 8.86
C ALA A 232 14.51 20.02 7.36
#